data_AF-A0A739CWD8-F1
#
_entry.id   AF-A0A739CWD8-F1
#
_cell.length_a   1.000
_cell.length_b   1.000
_cell.length_c   1.000
_cell.angle_alpha   90.00
_cell.angle_beta   90.00
_cell.angle_gamma   90.00
#
_symmetry.space_group_name_H-M   'P 1'
#
loop_
_entity.id
_entity.type
_entity.pdbx_description
1 polymer ?
#
loop_
_entity_poly.entity_id
_entity_poly.type
_entity_poly.pdbx_seq_one_letter_code
_entity_poly.pdbx_strand_id
1 'polypeptide(L)'
;MDAVTDLRKKYILNLEVLKPGDIILEHGYKPHSLVIMKVTNSHYSHAMLYEGSTIIEATSSGGVFSKVPNRFAVVNKNDLKVLRLVKEIPAKDMENITMTARSLTGSDYNKSEAMKAGKKKKPTKKRSNGQFCSRLVAQCYNKAGIKLVESIHYCSPADLEKSPLLTEVDDAVKEASEAELAHALAPSIHTQHLKSSVAWVKEAKKILKKSGVEAETINDIYSATLNLRNPKVDKLILKEIKASGHYSFYLEDKNANPFRYDAAKFAEKIGDNITAINAEIHKEISIVKIHSQNLSNIKEYFKVYPSCLMAAEVDLYTGILNITNERLKVIIEHCDNNNLTPELLTVALSMINYIDNL
;
A
#
# COMPACT_ATOMS: atom_id res chain seq x y z
N MET A 1 21.67 14.11 0.00
CA MET A 1 20.42 14.88 -0.16
C MET A 1 19.27 14.01 0.30
N ASP A 2 18.41 14.55 1.16
CA ASP A 2 17.25 13.82 1.62
C ASP A 2 16.20 13.77 0.50
N ALA A 3 15.52 12.65 0.34
CA ALA A 3 14.66 12.41 -0.83
C ALA A 3 13.42 13.34 -0.87
N VAL A 4 13.18 14.16 0.15
CA VAL A 4 11.99 15.00 0.28
C VAL A 4 12.26 16.45 -0.17
N THR A 5 13.51 16.92 -0.20
CA THR A 5 13.85 18.34 -0.44
C THR A 5 14.59 18.60 -1.76
N ASP A 6 14.66 17.60 -2.64
CA ASP A 6 15.32 17.77 -3.94
C ASP A 6 14.42 18.56 -4.90
N LEU A 7 14.70 19.86 -5.01
CA LEU A 7 14.00 20.79 -5.92
C LEU A 7 14.13 20.43 -7.41
N ARG A 8 14.97 19.44 -7.76
CA ARG A 8 15.13 18.96 -9.13
C ARG A 8 14.07 17.93 -9.52
N LYS A 9 13.23 17.48 -8.59
CA LYS A 9 12.16 16.53 -8.89
C LYS A 9 11.12 17.15 -9.81
N LYS A 10 10.80 16.42 -10.88
CA LYS A 10 9.90 16.89 -11.94
C LYS A 10 8.98 15.81 -12.49
N TYR A 11 9.30 14.54 -12.29
CA TYR A 11 8.58 13.44 -12.94
C TYR A 11 7.84 12.58 -11.93
N ILE A 12 6.66 12.14 -12.32
CA ILE A 12 5.77 11.28 -11.53
C ILE A 12 5.26 10.11 -12.37
N LEU A 13 4.67 9.12 -11.70
CA LEU A 13 3.92 8.07 -12.38
C LEU A 13 2.65 8.64 -13.01
N ASN A 14 2.37 8.25 -14.24
CA ASN A 14 1.10 8.51 -14.89
C ASN A 14 0.09 7.44 -14.51
N LEU A 15 -0.75 7.72 -13.50
CA LEU A 15 -1.67 6.72 -12.95
C LEU A 15 -2.77 6.28 -13.94
N GLU A 16 -3.06 7.09 -14.96
CA GLU A 16 -4.10 6.80 -15.96
C GLU A 16 -3.74 5.59 -16.84
N VAL A 17 -2.46 5.29 -17.01
CA VAL A 17 -1.99 4.17 -17.84
C VAL A 17 -1.56 2.95 -17.04
N LEU A 18 -1.45 3.07 -15.71
CA LEU A 18 -1.04 1.97 -14.84
C LEU A 18 -2.17 0.95 -14.67
N LYS A 19 -1.79 -0.33 -14.56
CA LYS A 19 -2.70 -1.44 -14.30
C LYS A 19 -2.18 -2.29 -13.15
N PRO A 20 -3.07 -2.92 -12.34
CA PRO A 20 -2.65 -3.90 -11.34
C PRO A 20 -1.68 -4.92 -11.94
N GLY A 21 -0.62 -5.23 -11.20
CA GLY A 21 0.46 -6.10 -11.64
C GLY A 21 1.66 -5.37 -12.22
N ASP A 22 1.52 -4.12 -12.68
CA ASP A 22 2.65 -3.37 -13.22
C ASP A 22 3.83 -3.32 -12.23
N ILE A 23 5.03 -3.53 -12.74
CA ILE A 23 6.27 -3.52 -11.97
C ILE A 23 6.93 -2.17 -12.18
N ILE A 24 7.16 -1.44 -11.10
CA ILE A 24 7.79 -0.12 -11.15
C ILE A 24 9.23 -0.28 -10.71
N LEU A 25 10.18 0.08 -11.59
CA LEU A 25 11.59 0.15 -11.31
C LEU A 25 11.98 1.60 -10.98
N GLU A 26 12.81 1.79 -9.96
CA GLU A 26 13.23 3.12 -9.50
C GLU A 26 14.75 3.24 -9.36
N HIS A 27 15.27 4.37 -9.86
CA HIS A 27 16.64 4.83 -9.64
C HIS A 27 16.77 5.41 -8.24
N GLY A 28 17.63 4.80 -7.43
CA GLY A 28 17.86 5.24 -6.06
C GLY A 28 19.13 6.09 -5.96
N TYR A 29 19.02 7.25 -5.32
CA TYR A 29 20.13 8.18 -5.10
C TYR A 29 20.91 7.93 -3.79
N LYS A 30 20.50 6.95 -2.98
CA LYS A 30 21.19 6.61 -1.73
C LYS A 30 22.46 5.78 -2.02
N PRO A 31 23.51 5.84 -1.18
CA PRO A 31 24.77 5.13 -1.46
C PRO A 31 24.59 3.62 -1.73
N HIS A 32 23.69 2.94 -1.01
CA HIS A 32 23.42 1.52 -1.24
C HIS A 32 22.76 1.26 -2.61
N SER A 33 21.92 2.16 -3.09
CA SER A 33 21.30 2.07 -4.42
C SER A 33 22.34 2.19 -5.53
N LEU A 34 23.27 3.13 -5.40
CA LEU A 34 24.40 3.30 -6.33
C LEU A 34 25.25 2.03 -6.44
N VAL A 35 25.49 1.35 -5.30
CA VAL A 35 26.21 0.07 -5.26
C VAL A 35 25.43 -1.03 -5.99
N ILE A 36 24.11 -1.13 -5.77
CA ILE A 36 23.27 -2.14 -6.45
C ILE A 36 23.32 -1.95 -7.97
N MET A 37 23.16 -0.71 -8.44
CA MET A 37 23.20 -0.38 -9.88
C MET A 37 24.53 -0.76 -10.52
N LYS A 38 25.64 -0.43 -9.85
CA LYS A 38 26.98 -0.79 -10.32
C LYS A 38 27.19 -2.31 -10.39
N VAL A 39 26.75 -3.05 -9.37
CA VAL A 39 26.93 -4.52 -9.30
C VAL A 39 26.03 -5.25 -10.29
N THR A 40 24.84 -4.73 -10.56
CA THR A 40 23.84 -5.34 -11.45
C THR A 40 23.93 -4.86 -12.89
N ASN A 41 24.76 -3.85 -13.15
CA ASN A 41 24.88 -3.15 -14.43
C ASN A 41 23.49 -2.74 -14.97
N SER A 42 22.74 -2.00 -14.15
CA SER A 42 21.41 -1.46 -14.47
C SER A 42 21.26 -0.05 -13.89
N HIS A 43 20.37 0.74 -14.48
CA HIS A 43 19.97 2.07 -13.99
C HIS A 43 19.04 2.00 -12.77
N TYR A 44 18.50 0.82 -12.45
CA TYR A 44 17.48 0.65 -11.42
C TYR A 44 18.02 -0.11 -10.21
N SER A 45 17.71 0.41 -9.02
CA SER A 45 18.15 -0.16 -7.74
C SER A 45 17.02 -0.73 -6.90
N HIS A 46 15.79 -0.42 -7.27
CA HIS A 46 14.59 -0.74 -6.53
C HIS A 46 13.48 -1.21 -7.47
N ALA A 47 12.61 -2.07 -6.95
CA ALA A 47 11.49 -2.66 -7.68
C ALA A 47 10.27 -2.70 -6.76
N MET A 48 9.12 -2.34 -7.31
CA MET A 48 7.86 -2.22 -6.59
C MET A 48 6.74 -2.85 -7.42
N LEU A 49 5.65 -3.27 -6.78
CA LEU A 49 4.48 -3.81 -7.45
C LEU A 49 3.31 -2.84 -7.32
N TYR A 50 2.72 -2.43 -8.44
CA TYR A 50 1.48 -1.67 -8.45
C TYR A 50 0.28 -2.59 -8.29
N GLU A 51 -0.58 -2.26 -7.34
CA GLU A 51 -1.71 -3.09 -6.92
C GLU A 51 -3.05 -2.57 -7.44
N GLY A 52 -3.05 -1.40 -8.11
CA GLY A 52 -4.24 -0.77 -8.68
C GLY A 52 -4.60 0.55 -8.01
N SER A 53 -4.46 0.66 -6.68
CA SER A 53 -4.62 1.91 -5.95
C SER A 53 -3.39 2.28 -5.10
N THR A 54 -2.52 1.30 -4.85
CA THR A 54 -1.33 1.46 -4.04
C THR A 54 -0.15 0.73 -4.67
N ILE A 55 1.04 1.02 -4.18
CA ILE A 55 2.28 0.31 -4.53
C ILE A 55 2.70 -0.48 -3.30
N ILE A 56 3.05 -1.76 -3.47
CA ILE A 56 3.69 -2.55 -2.40
C ILE A 56 5.19 -2.64 -2.68
N GLU A 57 5.99 -2.28 -1.68
CA GLU A 57 7.44 -2.27 -1.78
C GLU A 57 8.10 -2.83 -0.53
N ALA A 58 9.30 -3.41 -0.70
CA ALA A 58 10.16 -3.83 0.39
C ALA A 58 11.31 -2.84 0.54
N THR A 59 11.38 -2.12 1.67
CA THR A 59 12.40 -1.10 1.90
C THR A 59 13.22 -1.37 3.15
N SER A 60 14.48 -0.93 3.11
CA SER A 60 15.39 -1.03 4.26
C SER A 60 14.97 -0.24 5.51
N SER A 61 14.01 0.69 5.36
CA SER A 61 13.50 1.57 6.41
C SER A 61 12.35 0.96 7.21
N GLY A 62 11.75 -0.13 6.75
CA GLY A 62 10.58 -0.68 7.44
C GLY A 62 10.22 -2.12 7.14
N GLY A 63 10.68 -2.70 6.02
CA GLY A 63 10.17 -4.00 5.55
C GLY A 63 9.21 -3.83 4.36
N VAL A 64 8.26 -4.74 4.21
CA VAL A 64 7.24 -4.70 3.15
C VAL A 64 6.03 -3.89 3.59
N PHE A 65 5.76 -2.78 2.92
CA PHE A 65 4.61 -1.91 3.19
C PHE A 65 4.10 -1.23 1.92
N SER A 66 2.94 -0.58 2.04
CA SER A 66 2.35 0.20 0.97
C SER A 66 2.95 1.60 0.85
N LYS A 67 2.95 2.12 -0.37
CA LYS A 67 3.33 3.48 -0.77
C LYS A 67 2.21 4.07 -1.63
N VAL A 68 1.89 5.33 -1.42
CA VAL A 68 0.86 6.02 -2.19
C VAL A 68 1.44 6.47 -3.55
N PRO A 69 0.85 6.05 -4.69
CA PRO A 69 1.46 6.23 -6.01
C PRO A 69 1.72 7.68 -6.43
N ASN A 70 0.86 8.62 -6.01
CA ASN A 70 0.97 10.05 -6.34
C ASN A 70 1.68 10.89 -5.26
N ARG A 71 2.33 10.24 -4.26
CA ARG A 71 3.03 10.93 -3.15
C ARG A 71 4.55 10.84 -3.25
N PHE A 72 5.06 10.72 -4.46
CA PHE A 72 6.50 10.82 -4.72
C PHE A 72 6.78 11.26 -6.16
N ALA A 73 7.95 11.88 -6.34
CA ALA A 73 8.46 12.32 -7.64
C ALA A 73 9.96 12.00 -7.73
N VAL A 74 10.45 11.92 -8.97
CA VAL A 74 11.86 11.66 -9.32
C VAL A 74 12.45 12.79 -10.17
N VAL A 75 13.78 12.80 -10.30
CA VAL A 75 14.52 13.90 -10.91
C VAL A 75 14.49 13.82 -12.44
N ASN A 76 14.71 12.62 -13.00
CA ASN A 76 14.71 12.40 -14.44
C ASN A 76 13.58 11.45 -14.87
N LYS A 77 13.07 11.60 -16.10
CA LYS A 77 12.03 10.70 -16.64
C LYS A 77 12.44 9.23 -16.56
N ASN A 78 13.70 8.92 -16.87
CA ASN A 78 14.23 7.56 -16.85
C ASN A 78 14.56 7.03 -15.45
N ASP A 79 14.42 7.83 -14.38
CA ASP A 79 14.55 7.34 -13.01
C ASP A 79 13.40 6.43 -12.60
N LEU A 80 12.31 6.44 -13.36
CA LEU A 80 11.23 5.47 -13.26
C LEU A 80 11.11 4.71 -14.58
N LYS A 81 10.80 3.43 -14.47
CA LYS A 81 10.38 2.59 -15.60
C LYS A 81 9.26 1.68 -15.13
N VAL A 82 8.24 1.51 -15.95
CA VAL A 82 7.12 0.62 -15.66
C VAL A 82 7.14 -0.53 -16.63
N LEU A 83 7.06 -1.74 -16.11
CA LEU A 83 7.07 -2.98 -16.86
C LEU A 83 5.75 -3.72 -16.66
N ARG A 84 5.21 -4.28 -17.74
CA ARG A 84 3.97 -5.07 -17.74
C ARG A 84 4.20 -6.40 -18.42
N LEU A 85 3.47 -7.44 -18.01
CA LEU A 85 3.44 -8.70 -18.73
C LEU A 85 3.05 -8.49 -20.19
N VAL A 86 3.83 -9.08 -21.10
CA VAL A 86 3.52 -9.10 -22.53
C VAL A 86 2.23 -9.87 -22.80
N LYS A 87 2.04 -10.99 -22.10
CA LYS A 87 0.87 -11.85 -22.24
C LYS A 87 -0.15 -11.50 -21.15
N GLU A 88 -1.37 -11.20 -21.57
CA GLU A 88 -2.50 -11.08 -20.64
C GLU A 88 -2.74 -12.39 -19.89
N ILE A 89 -3.16 -12.26 -18.63
CA ILE A 89 -3.40 -13.40 -17.74
C ILE A 89 -4.84 -13.35 -17.20
N PRO A 90 -5.39 -14.49 -16.76
CA PRO A 90 -6.69 -14.53 -16.12
C PRO A 90 -6.77 -13.56 -14.93
N ALA A 91 -7.94 -12.93 -14.74
CA ALA A 91 -8.16 -12.00 -13.62
C ALA A 91 -7.84 -12.61 -12.25
N LYS A 92 -8.13 -13.91 -12.07
CA LYS A 92 -7.80 -14.67 -10.86
C LYS A 92 -6.29 -14.76 -10.60
N ASP A 93 -5.48 -14.88 -11.66
CA ASP A 93 -4.03 -14.92 -11.52
C ASP A 93 -3.47 -13.54 -11.18
N MET A 94 -4.06 -12.48 -11.75
CA MET A 94 -3.72 -11.11 -11.36
C MET A 94 -4.09 -10.83 -9.89
N GLU A 95 -5.26 -11.29 -9.46
CA GLU A 95 -5.68 -11.22 -8.06
C GLU A 95 -4.74 -12.00 -7.14
N ASN A 96 -4.28 -13.20 -7.55
CA ASN A 96 -3.27 -13.95 -6.79
C ASN A 96 -1.97 -13.16 -6.64
N ILE A 97 -1.51 -12.47 -7.69
CA ILE A 97 -0.30 -11.62 -7.64
C ILE A 97 -0.48 -10.50 -6.61
N THR A 98 -1.56 -9.74 -6.70
CA THR A 98 -1.83 -8.58 -5.83
C THR A 98 -2.10 -9.00 -4.38
N MET A 99 -2.90 -10.06 -4.16
CA MET A 99 -3.15 -10.62 -2.84
C MET A 99 -1.86 -11.15 -2.20
N THR A 100 -0.98 -11.77 -2.98
CA THR A 100 0.32 -12.23 -2.46
C THR A 100 1.14 -11.06 -1.95
N ALA A 101 1.22 -9.96 -2.70
CA ALA A 101 1.93 -8.76 -2.27
C ALA A 101 1.36 -8.21 -0.96
N ARG A 102 0.03 -8.10 -0.85
CA ARG A 102 -0.66 -7.68 0.38
C ARG A 102 -0.33 -8.60 1.56
N SER A 103 -0.35 -9.92 1.35
CA SER A 103 -0.08 -10.92 2.40
C SER A 103 1.33 -10.82 2.98
N LEU A 104 2.29 -10.28 2.22
CA LEU A 104 3.68 -10.13 2.66
C LEU A 104 3.92 -8.85 3.48
N THR A 105 2.92 -7.98 3.63
CA THR A 105 3.03 -6.74 4.42
C THR A 105 3.47 -7.03 5.85
N GLY A 106 4.41 -6.25 6.36
CA GLY A 106 5.05 -6.44 7.66
C GLY A 106 6.31 -7.29 7.62
N SER A 107 6.61 -8.00 6.52
CA SER A 107 7.85 -8.79 6.38
C SER A 107 9.10 -7.94 6.58
N ASP A 108 10.11 -8.48 7.27
CA ASP A 108 11.38 -7.77 7.49
C ASP A 108 12.16 -7.60 6.19
N TYR A 109 12.95 -6.53 6.08
CA TYR A 109 13.84 -6.32 4.94
C TYR A 109 15.19 -7.01 5.14
N ASN A 110 15.58 -7.93 4.24
CA ASN A 110 16.86 -8.61 4.29
C ASN A 110 17.94 -7.93 3.41
N LYS A 111 18.66 -6.96 4.02
CA LYS A 111 19.81 -6.28 3.39
C LYS A 111 20.90 -7.23 2.93
N SER A 112 21.21 -8.26 3.73
CA SER A 112 22.33 -9.17 3.47
C SER A 112 22.10 -10.03 2.22
N GLU A 113 20.85 -10.42 1.97
CA GLU A 113 20.48 -11.19 0.79
C GLU A 113 20.24 -10.31 -0.44
N ALA A 114 19.74 -9.08 -0.25
CA ALA A 114 19.63 -8.09 -1.32
C ALA A 114 20.99 -7.84 -2.00
N MET A 115 22.06 -7.66 -1.21
CA MET A 115 23.42 -7.50 -1.76
C MET A 115 23.93 -8.75 -2.50
N LYS A 116 23.48 -9.95 -2.12
CA LYS A 116 23.87 -11.20 -2.80
C LYS A 116 23.13 -11.39 -4.12
N ALA A 117 21.94 -10.83 -4.26
CA ALA A 117 21.13 -10.93 -5.47
C ALA A 117 21.81 -10.29 -6.70
N GLY A 118 22.67 -9.29 -6.50
CA GLY A 118 23.46 -8.69 -7.58
C GLY A 118 24.71 -9.47 -8.00
N LYS A 119 25.12 -10.51 -7.27
CA LYS A 119 26.37 -11.24 -7.56
C LYS A 119 26.17 -12.27 -8.68
N LYS A 120 27.22 -12.55 -9.47
CA LYS A 120 27.20 -13.58 -10.52
C LYS A 120 26.93 -15.00 -9.99
N LYS A 121 27.50 -15.36 -8.82
CA LYS A 121 27.21 -16.62 -8.12
C LYS A 121 26.11 -16.39 -7.08
N LYS A 122 24.86 -16.61 -7.47
CA LYS A 122 23.68 -16.44 -6.61
C LYS A 122 23.39 -17.74 -5.84
N PRO A 123 23.02 -17.69 -4.55
CA PRO A 123 22.51 -18.86 -3.87
C PRO A 123 21.17 -19.30 -4.50
N THR A 124 20.86 -20.59 -4.43
CA THR A 124 19.60 -21.14 -4.98
C THR A 124 18.48 -21.21 -3.94
N LYS A 125 18.82 -21.37 -2.65
CA LYS A 125 17.87 -21.45 -1.53
C LYS A 125 17.89 -20.18 -0.69
N LYS A 126 16.71 -19.68 -0.31
CA LYS A 126 16.58 -18.58 0.66
C LYS A 126 17.17 -18.98 2.01
N ARG A 127 17.82 -18.04 2.70
CA ARG A 127 18.32 -18.25 4.08
C ARG A 127 17.43 -17.59 5.14
N SER A 128 16.47 -16.75 4.73
CA SER A 128 15.48 -16.16 5.61
C SER A 128 14.12 -16.01 4.91
N ASN A 129 13.07 -15.77 5.69
CA ASN A 129 11.77 -15.36 5.18
C ASN A 129 11.68 -13.86 4.88
N GLY A 130 12.63 -13.05 5.38
CA GLY A 130 12.72 -11.63 5.05
C GLY A 130 12.77 -11.35 3.54
N GLN A 131 12.27 -10.18 3.16
CA GLN A 131 12.04 -9.76 1.79
C GLN A 131 13.08 -8.72 1.34
N PHE A 132 13.20 -8.57 0.03
CA PHE A 132 13.77 -7.36 -0.58
C PHE A 132 13.03 -7.09 -1.89
N CYS A 133 13.20 -5.89 -2.42
CA CYS A 133 12.34 -5.30 -3.45
C CYS A 133 12.04 -6.23 -4.64
N SER A 134 13.06 -6.71 -5.33
CA SER A 134 12.92 -7.60 -6.49
C SER A 134 12.46 -9.01 -6.12
N ARG A 135 12.83 -9.56 -4.95
CA ARG A 135 12.33 -10.86 -4.47
C ARG A 135 10.84 -10.81 -4.22
N LEU A 136 10.34 -9.74 -3.58
CA LEU A 136 8.92 -9.53 -3.34
C LEU A 136 8.15 -9.64 -4.66
N VAL A 137 8.55 -8.88 -5.67
CA VAL A 137 7.92 -8.90 -7.01
C VAL A 137 7.98 -10.30 -7.63
N ALA A 138 9.15 -10.92 -7.66
CA ALA A 138 9.33 -12.26 -8.25
C ALA A 138 8.48 -13.33 -7.55
N GLN A 139 8.33 -13.28 -6.23
CA GLN A 139 7.51 -14.21 -5.46
C GLN A 139 6.01 -14.03 -5.72
N CYS A 140 5.54 -12.78 -5.87
CA CYS A 140 4.14 -12.50 -6.18
C CYS A 140 3.76 -13.13 -7.53
N TYR A 141 4.57 -12.91 -8.56
CA TYR A 141 4.37 -13.52 -9.87
C TYR A 141 4.50 -15.04 -9.86
N ASN A 142 5.49 -15.59 -9.15
CA ASN A 142 5.66 -17.03 -9.04
C ASN A 142 4.47 -17.71 -8.34
N LYS A 143 3.76 -17.02 -7.44
CA LYS A 143 2.57 -17.57 -6.79
C LYS A 143 1.41 -17.78 -7.77
N ALA A 144 1.36 -16.99 -8.84
CA ALA A 144 0.46 -17.19 -9.98
C ALA A 144 1.05 -18.10 -11.08
N GLY A 145 2.15 -18.82 -10.79
CA GLY A 145 2.80 -19.71 -11.76
C GLY A 145 3.65 -18.99 -12.82
N ILE A 146 3.89 -17.69 -12.68
CA ILE A 146 4.63 -16.88 -13.65
C ILE A 146 6.07 -16.69 -13.20
N LYS A 147 7.00 -17.33 -13.90
CA LYS A 147 8.43 -17.26 -13.59
C LYS A 147 9.09 -16.10 -14.33
N LEU A 148 9.04 -14.90 -13.75
CA LEU A 148 9.67 -13.69 -14.33
C LEU A 148 11.20 -13.79 -14.42
N VAL A 149 11.82 -14.50 -13.49
CA VAL A 149 13.28 -14.59 -13.33
C VAL A 149 13.69 -16.02 -13.03
N GLU A 150 14.95 -16.37 -13.33
CA GLU A 150 15.47 -17.72 -13.09
C GLU A 150 15.45 -18.09 -11.59
N SER A 151 15.87 -17.16 -10.73
CA SER A 151 15.92 -17.33 -9.27
C SER A 151 14.95 -16.39 -8.56
N ILE A 152 13.86 -16.96 -8.04
CA ILE A 152 12.83 -16.22 -7.29
C ILE A 152 13.33 -15.67 -5.94
N HIS A 153 14.40 -16.24 -5.39
CA HIS A 153 14.93 -15.88 -4.08
C HIS A 153 16.10 -14.90 -4.17
N TYR A 154 16.80 -14.87 -5.32
CA TYR A 154 17.94 -13.99 -5.54
C TYR A 154 17.85 -13.42 -6.95
N CYS A 155 17.03 -12.39 -7.11
CA CYS A 155 16.92 -11.58 -8.31
C CYS A 155 17.16 -10.11 -7.97
N SER A 156 17.64 -9.35 -8.93
CA SER A 156 17.83 -7.90 -8.86
C SER A 156 16.77 -7.19 -9.70
N PRO A 157 16.57 -5.88 -9.53
CA PRO A 157 15.75 -5.07 -10.45
C PRO A 157 16.19 -5.25 -11.91
N ALA A 158 17.49 -5.38 -12.17
CA ALA A 158 18.03 -5.67 -13.50
C ALA A 158 17.59 -7.02 -14.09
N ASP A 159 17.37 -8.03 -13.25
CA ASP A 159 16.87 -9.34 -13.71
C ASP A 159 15.40 -9.24 -14.14
N LEU A 160 14.61 -8.40 -13.46
CA LEU A 160 13.22 -8.09 -13.86
C LEU A 160 13.21 -7.25 -15.14
N GLU A 161 14.05 -6.21 -15.23
CA GLU A 161 14.20 -5.36 -16.41
C GLU A 161 14.52 -6.17 -17.68
N LYS A 162 15.31 -7.24 -17.55
CA LYS A 162 15.72 -8.11 -18.67
C LYS A 162 14.79 -9.29 -18.91
N SER A 163 13.69 -9.40 -18.17
CA SER A 163 12.76 -10.52 -18.32
C SER A 163 12.09 -10.48 -19.69
N PRO A 164 12.13 -11.57 -20.48
CA PRO A 164 11.47 -11.61 -21.79
C PRO A 164 9.94 -11.67 -21.69
N LEU A 165 9.40 -11.84 -20.47
CA LEU A 165 7.95 -11.84 -20.22
C LEU A 165 7.40 -10.43 -20.00
N LEU A 166 8.26 -9.42 -19.90
CA LEU A 166 7.90 -8.05 -19.57
C LEU A 166 8.22 -7.12 -20.74
N THR A 167 7.35 -6.14 -20.95
CA THR A 167 7.55 -5.00 -21.85
C THR A 167 7.41 -3.71 -21.07
N GLU A 168 8.09 -2.67 -21.53
CA GLU A 168 7.90 -1.31 -21.01
C GLU A 168 6.48 -0.82 -21.32
N VAL A 169 5.89 -0.08 -20.37
CA VAL A 169 4.60 0.59 -20.54
C VAL A 169 4.86 2.01 -20.99
N ASP A 170 4.42 2.32 -22.21
CA ASP A 170 4.54 3.67 -22.77
C ASP A 170 3.80 4.71 -21.92
N ASP A 171 4.38 5.91 -21.84
CA ASP A 171 3.84 7.07 -21.13
C ASP A 171 3.49 6.85 -19.64
N ALA A 172 4.05 5.81 -19.02
CA ALA A 172 3.86 5.51 -17.60
C ALA A 172 4.57 6.50 -16.66
N VAL A 173 5.44 7.36 -17.21
CA VAL A 173 6.14 8.43 -16.49
C VAL A 173 5.95 9.73 -17.25
N LYS A 174 5.46 10.76 -16.56
CA LYS A 174 5.23 12.10 -17.13
C LYS A 174 5.88 13.19 -16.29
N GLU A 175 6.13 14.34 -16.91
CA GLU A 175 6.46 15.56 -16.17
C GLU A 175 5.21 15.99 -15.40
N ALA A 176 5.40 16.34 -14.13
CA ALA A 176 4.32 16.74 -13.24
C ALA A 176 3.96 18.21 -13.51
N SER A 177 2.65 18.51 -13.49
CA SER A 177 2.20 19.89 -13.29
C SER A 177 2.65 20.42 -11.93
N GLU A 178 2.64 21.75 -11.75
CA GLU A 178 2.97 22.37 -10.47
C GLU A 178 2.11 21.83 -9.32
N ALA A 179 0.80 21.66 -9.56
CA ALA A 179 -0.14 21.13 -8.59
C ALA A 179 0.15 19.66 -8.22
N GLU A 180 0.46 18.82 -9.21
CA GLU A 180 0.82 17.41 -8.98
C GLU A 180 2.15 17.30 -8.23
N LEU A 181 3.15 18.10 -8.58
CA LEU A 181 4.44 18.10 -7.91
C LEU A 181 4.30 18.58 -6.47
N ALA A 182 3.55 19.66 -6.24
CA ALA A 182 3.24 20.16 -4.90
C ALA A 182 2.52 19.08 -4.07
N HIS A 183 1.54 18.38 -4.65
CA HIS A 183 0.85 17.28 -4.00
C HIS A 183 1.79 16.12 -3.66
N ALA A 184 2.66 15.74 -4.59
CA ALA A 184 3.59 14.63 -4.44
C ALA A 184 4.63 14.88 -3.34
N LEU A 185 5.07 16.12 -3.17
CA LEU A 185 6.11 16.51 -2.21
C LEU A 185 5.56 16.98 -0.86
N ALA A 186 4.28 17.33 -0.77
CA ALA A 186 3.66 17.78 0.46
C ALA A 186 3.80 16.72 1.57
N PRO A 187 3.91 17.14 2.85
CA PRO A 187 3.76 16.24 3.98
C PRO A 187 2.47 15.43 3.86
N SER A 188 2.57 14.12 4.13
CA SER A 188 1.45 13.19 3.99
C SER A 188 1.19 12.47 5.30
N ILE A 189 -0.08 12.43 5.69
CA ILE A 189 -0.57 11.56 6.76
C ILE A 189 -0.15 10.10 6.50
N HIS A 190 -0.09 9.66 5.24
CA HIS A 190 0.33 8.29 4.88
C HIS A 190 1.77 7.96 5.31
N THR A 191 2.67 8.94 5.27
CA THR A 191 4.06 8.75 5.73
C THR A 191 4.12 8.54 7.24
N GLN A 192 3.26 9.24 8.00
CA GLN A 192 3.12 9.04 9.44
C GLN A 192 2.51 7.68 9.74
N HIS A 193 1.42 7.30 9.05
CA HIS A 193 0.81 5.99 9.17
C HIS A 193 1.80 4.84 8.91
N LEU A 194 2.65 4.98 7.89
CA LEU A 194 3.70 4.01 7.59
C LEU A 194 4.68 3.87 8.77
N LYS A 195 5.13 5.00 9.35
CA LYS A 195 6.02 4.97 10.52
C LYS A 195 5.36 4.27 11.71
N SER A 196 4.09 4.59 11.99
CA SER A 196 3.29 3.93 13.03
C SER A 196 3.19 2.43 12.79
N SER A 197 2.89 2.04 11.54
CA SER A 197 2.74 0.65 11.12
C SER A 197 4.03 -0.16 11.32
N VAL A 198 5.15 0.39 10.85
CA VAL A 198 6.48 -0.22 11.04
C VAL A 198 6.83 -0.36 12.52
N ALA A 199 6.54 0.67 13.33
CA ALA A 199 6.87 0.67 14.74
C ALA A 199 6.13 -0.44 15.51
N TRP A 200 4.81 -0.52 15.37
CA TRP A 200 4.06 -1.54 16.11
C TRP A 200 4.35 -2.95 15.62
N VAL A 201 4.51 -3.16 14.30
CA VAL A 201 4.86 -4.48 13.74
C VAL A 201 6.17 -4.98 14.33
N LYS A 202 7.18 -4.11 14.41
CA LYS A 202 8.48 -4.45 15.00
C LYS A 202 8.37 -4.85 16.47
N GLU A 203 7.60 -4.12 17.27
CA GLU A 203 7.42 -4.47 18.69
C GLU A 203 6.57 -5.72 18.88
N ALA A 204 5.52 -5.92 18.07
CA ALA A 204 4.68 -7.12 18.11
C ALA A 204 5.50 -8.38 17.80
N LYS A 205 6.37 -8.36 16.78
CA LYS A 205 7.30 -9.47 16.50
C LYS A 205 8.21 -9.80 17.70
N LYS A 206 8.76 -8.78 18.37
CA LYS A 206 9.58 -9.01 19.57
C LYS A 206 8.78 -9.62 20.73
N ILE A 207 7.53 -9.19 20.91
CA ILE A 207 6.63 -9.74 21.94
C ILE A 207 6.37 -11.22 21.64
N LEU A 208 5.96 -11.56 20.41
CA LEU A 208 5.71 -12.95 20.00
C LEU A 208 6.96 -13.82 20.13
N LYS A 209 8.12 -13.30 19.73
CA LYS A 209 9.39 -14.02 19.86
C LYS A 209 9.73 -14.37 21.31
N LYS A 210 9.48 -13.45 22.25
CA LYS A 210 9.63 -13.71 23.70
C LYS A 210 8.64 -14.77 24.20
N SER A 211 7.53 -14.98 23.49
CA SER A 211 6.54 -16.04 23.74
C SER A 211 6.82 -17.31 22.94
N GLY A 212 7.97 -17.42 22.27
CA GLY A 212 8.38 -18.62 21.53
C GLY A 212 7.79 -18.75 20.13
N VAL A 213 7.18 -17.69 19.58
CA VAL A 213 6.58 -17.70 18.24
C VAL A 213 7.26 -16.67 17.35
N GLU A 214 7.73 -17.08 16.18
CA GLU A 214 8.25 -16.18 15.17
C GLU A 214 7.11 -15.76 14.22
N ALA A 215 7.09 -14.49 13.83
CA ALA A 215 6.10 -13.93 12.91
C ALA A 215 6.80 -13.00 11.91
N GLU A 216 6.46 -13.13 10.62
CA GLU A 216 7.08 -12.32 9.57
C GLU A 216 6.13 -11.24 9.08
N THR A 217 4.87 -11.56 8.87
CA THR A 217 3.87 -10.64 8.31
C THR A 217 2.91 -10.13 9.38
N ILE A 218 2.14 -9.10 9.04
CA ILE A 218 1.00 -8.66 9.86
C ILE A 218 0.01 -9.82 10.08
N ASN A 219 -0.28 -10.60 9.03
CA ASN A 219 -1.15 -11.77 9.13
C ASN A 219 -0.60 -12.84 10.07
N ASP A 220 0.72 -13.06 10.08
CA ASP A 220 1.36 -13.97 11.03
C ASP A 220 1.24 -13.45 12.46
N ILE A 221 1.36 -12.14 12.67
CA ILE A 221 1.21 -11.54 14.00
C ILE A 221 -0.20 -11.80 14.55
N TYR A 222 -1.24 -11.52 13.78
CA TYR A 222 -2.62 -11.81 14.21
C TYR A 222 -2.83 -13.31 14.42
N SER A 223 -2.43 -14.15 13.46
CA SER A 223 -2.59 -15.60 13.54
C SER A 223 -1.87 -16.19 14.76
N ALA A 224 -0.63 -15.77 15.01
CA ALA A 224 0.17 -16.18 16.17
C ALA A 224 -0.48 -15.74 17.48
N THR A 225 -0.96 -14.50 17.56
CA THR A 225 -1.62 -13.96 18.75
C THR A 225 -2.88 -14.77 19.09
N LEU A 226 -3.71 -15.07 18.09
CA LEU A 226 -4.92 -15.87 18.24
C LEU A 226 -4.60 -17.32 18.63
N ASN A 227 -3.60 -17.93 18.01
CA ASN A 227 -3.19 -19.31 18.30
C ASN A 227 -2.59 -19.49 19.70
N LEU A 228 -1.82 -18.49 20.17
CA LEU A 228 -1.25 -18.50 21.52
C LEU A 228 -2.32 -18.45 22.61
N ARG A 229 -3.52 -17.91 22.31
CA ARG A 229 -4.62 -17.72 23.27
C ARG A 229 -4.16 -17.12 24.61
N ASN A 230 -3.20 -16.19 24.56
CA ASN A 230 -2.57 -15.61 25.74
C ASN A 230 -3.01 -14.15 25.94
N PRO A 231 -3.88 -13.85 26.93
CA PRO A 231 -4.39 -12.50 27.16
C PRO A 231 -3.31 -11.46 27.46
N LYS A 232 -2.16 -11.86 28.00
CA LYS A 232 -1.05 -10.94 28.26
C LYS A 232 -0.36 -10.52 26.96
N VAL A 233 -0.13 -11.45 26.04
CA VAL A 233 0.44 -11.17 24.72
C VAL A 233 -0.50 -10.27 23.92
N ASP A 234 -1.78 -10.62 23.89
CA ASP A 234 -2.86 -9.85 23.24
C ASP A 234 -2.87 -8.38 23.71
N LYS A 235 -2.88 -8.16 25.04
CA LYS A 235 -2.83 -6.81 25.63
C LYS A 235 -1.54 -6.04 25.33
N LEU A 236 -0.39 -6.73 25.31
CA LEU A 236 0.89 -6.08 25.01
C LEU A 236 0.94 -5.63 23.55
N ILE A 237 0.52 -6.46 22.61
CA ILE A 237 0.47 -6.10 21.19
C ILE A 237 -0.50 -4.95 20.97
N LEU A 238 -1.71 -5.02 21.54
CA LEU A 238 -2.68 -3.93 21.45
C LEU A 238 -2.12 -2.61 21.98
N LYS A 239 -1.38 -2.65 23.10
CA LYS A 239 -0.74 -1.46 23.67
C LYS A 239 0.22 -0.82 22.67
N GLU A 240 1.07 -1.61 22.02
CA GLU A 240 2.04 -1.09 21.04
C GLU A 240 1.35 -0.52 19.80
N ILE A 241 0.28 -1.15 19.33
CA ILE A 241 -0.51 -0.64 18.20
C ILE A 241 -1.13 0.72 18.54
N LYS A 242 -1.77 0.83 19.70
CA LYS A 242 -2.36 2.10 20.17
C LYS A 242 -1.28 3.18 20.38
N ALA A 243 -0.17 2.84 21.02
CA ALA A 243 0.93 3.78 21.27
C ALA A 243 1.58 4.30 19.97
N SER A 244 1.58 3.48 18.91
CA SER A 244 2.06 3.91 17.60
C SER A 244 1.13 4.91 16.89
N GLY A 245 -0.13 5.03 17.31
CA GLY A 245 -1.15 5.84 16.65
C GLY A 245 -1.81 5.16 15.43
N HIS A 246 -1.48 3.90 15.13
CA HIS A 246 -2.03 3.17 13.98
C HIS A 246 -3.56 3.11 13.98
N TYR A 247 -4.19 2.79 15.12
CA TYR A 247 -5.65 2.69 15.22
C TYR A 247 -6.39 4.03 15.28
N SER A 248 -5.70 5.15 15.50
CA SER A 248 -6.31 6.49 15.50
C SER A 248 -6.02 7.26 14.21
N PHE A 249 -5.23 6.69 13.29
CA PHE A 249 -4.74 7.39 12.11
C PHE A 249 -5.86 7.94 11.21
N TYR A 250 -6.94 7.19 11.04
CA TYR A 250 -8.05 7.58 10.17
C TYR A 250 -8.74 8.89 10.65
N LEU A 251 -8.61 9.25 11.92
CA LEU A 251 -9.13 10.51 12.48
C LEU A 251 -8.35 11.74 12.00
N GLU A 252 -7.08 11.57 11.63
CA GLU A 252 -6.24 12.68 11.12
C GLU A 252 -6.74 13.20 9.77
N ASP A 253 -7.52 12.40 9.03
CA ASP A 253 -8.06 12.80 7.74
C ASP A 253 -9.01 14.00 7.85
N LYS A 254 -9.75 14.16 8.96
CA LYS A 254 -10.59 15.35 9.20
C LYS A 254 -9.77 16.63 9.22
N ASN A 255 -8.57 16.57 9.79
CA ASN A 255 -7.67 17.72 9.85
C ASN A 255 -6.99 17.97 8.50
N ALA A 256 -6.60 16.90 7.80
CA ALA A 256 -5.90 16.99 6.52
C ALA A 256 -6.83 17.37 5.35
N ASN A 257 -8.09 16.94 5.39
CA ASN A 257 -9.08 17.10 4.32
C ASN A 257 -10.42 17.63 4.87
N PRO A 258 -10.44 18.82 5.52
CA PRO A 258 -11.63 19.33 6.20
C PRO A 258 -12.80 19.56 5.24
N PHE A 259 -12.54 19.80 3.95
CA PHE A 259 -13.57 19.98 2.94
C PHE A 259 -14.47 18.75 2.74
N ARG A 260 -14.02 17.54 3.12
CA ARG A 260 -14.83 16.33 3.00
C ARG A 260 -15.86 16.16 4.12
N TYR A 261 -15.84 17.03 5.12
CA TYR A 261 -16.64 16.93 6.34
C TYR A 261 -17.53 18.15 6.58
N ASP A 262 -17.64 19.03 5.57
CA ASP A 262 -18.35 20.30 5.66
C ASP A 262 -18.86 20.63 4.24
N ALA A 263 -20.17 20.71 4.06
CA ALA A 263 -20.78 20.88 2.75
C ALA A 263 -20.39 22.22 2.08
N ALA A 264 -20.22 23.30 2.86
CA ALA A 264 -19.82 24.58 2.31
C ALA A 264 -18.36 24.53 1.80
N LYS A 265 -17.45 23.93 2.56
CA LYS A 265 -16.06 23.73 2.12
C LYS A 265 -15.96 22.73 0.97
N PHE A 266 -16.82 21.72 0.95
CA PHE A 266 -16.90 20.78 -0.17
C PHE A 266 -17.28 21.54 -1.45
N ALA A 267 -18.33 22.36 -1.40
CA ALA A 267 -18.77 23.20 -2.50
C ALA A 267 -17.66 24.16 -2.97
N GLU A 268 -16.95 24.82 -2.04
CA GLU A 268 -15.81 25.69 -2.38
C GLU A 268 -14.69 24.93 -3.11
N LYS A 269 -14.40 23.69 -2.67
CA LYS A 269 -13.27 22.91 -3.18
C LYS A 269 -13.57 22.19 -4.49
N ILE A 270 -14.76 21.61 -4.62
CA ILE A 270 -15.16 20.72 -5.72
C ILE A 270 -16.06 21.45 -6.73
N GLY A 271 -16.86 22.41 -6.26
CA GLY A 271 -17.90 23.06 -7.05
C GLY A 271 -18.96 22.09 -7.57
N ASP A 272 -19.60 22.46 -8.66
CA ASP A 272 -20.66 21.67 -9.32
C ASP A 272 -20.10 20.71 -10.39
N ASN A 273 -18.81 20.39 -10.30
CA ASN A 273 -18.14 19.51 -11.25
C ASN A 273 -18.57 18.05 -11.02
N ILE A 274 -19.55 17.59 -11.80
CA ILE A 274 -20.10 16.22 -11.74
C ILE A 274 -19.00 15.14 -11.85
N THR A 275 -17.98 15.35 -12.70
CA THR A 275 -16.87 14.40 -12.84
C THR A 275 -16.06 14.29 -11.55
N ALA A 276 -15.76 15.42 -10.90
CA ALA A 276 -15.04 15.44 -9.63
C ALA A 276 -15.89 14.86 -8.49
N ILE A 277 -17.20 15.12 -8.47
CA ILE A 277 -18.14 14.54 -7.51
C ILE A 277 -18.19 13.01 -7.67
N ASN A 278 -18.35 12.51 -8.90
CA ASN A 278 -18.31 11.08 -9.18
C ASN A 278 -16.99 10.44 -8.73
N ALA A 279 -15.85 11.12 -8.94
CA ALA A 279 -14.55 10.62 -8.47
C ALA A 279 -14.48 10.51 -6.94
N GLU A 280 -15.02 11.48 -6.19
CA GLU A 280 -15.10 11.41 -4.73
C GLU A 280 -16.04 10.28 -4.27
N ILE A 281 -17.22 10.11 -4.89
CA ILE A 281 -18.13 9.00 -4.58
C ILE A 281 -17.47 7.64 -4.85
N HIS A 282 -16.83 7.47 -6.01
CA HIS A 282 -16.18 6.22 -6.40
C HIS A 282 -15.08 5.80 -5.40
N LYS A 283 -14.32 6.79 -4.91
CA LYS A 283 -13.32 6.60 -3.87
C LYS A 283 -13.97 6.12 -2.56
N GLU A 284 -15.06 6.73 -2.10
CA GLU A 284 -15.75 6.28 -0.88
C GLU A 284 -16.34 4.87 -1.04
N ILE A 285 -16.94 4.52 -2.19
CA ILE A 285 -17.44 3.16 -2.47
C ILE A 285 -16.32 2.12 -2.29
N SER A 286 -15.12 2.42 -2.80
CA SER A 286 -13.96 1.53 -2.70
C SER A 286 -13.54 1.31 -1.24
N ILE A 287 -13.60 2.35 -0.41
CA ILE A 287 -13.32 2.30 1.04
C ILE A 287 -14.38 1.44 1.74
N VAL A 288 -15.68 1.69 1.50
CA VAL A 288 -16.78 0.92 2.10
C VAL A 288 -16.66 -0.56 1.80
N LYS A 289 -16.40 -0.93 0.54
CA LYS A 289 -16.26 -2.32 0.12
C LYS A 289 -15.15 -3.06 0.89
N ILE A 290 -13.97 -2.44 0.99
CA ILE A 290 -12.82 -3.07 1.65
C ILE A 290 -13.06 -3.17 3.16
N HIS A 291 -13.47 -2.07 3.80
CA HIS A 291 -13.54 -2.03 5.26
C HIS A 291 -14.77 -2.74 5.84
N SER A 292 -15.88 -2.83 5.09
CA SER A 292 -17.00 -3.67 5.52
C SER A 292 -16.67 -5.17 5.45
N GLN A 293 -15.94 -5.61 4.42
CA GLN A 293 -15.44 -6.98 4.37
C GLN A 293 -14.47 -7.28 5.52
N ASN A 294 -13.55 -6.36 5.82
CA ASN A 294 -12.63 -6.50 6.96
C ASN A 294 -13.40 -6.54 8.29
N LEU A 295 -14.40 -5.68 8.47
CA LEU A 295 -15.27 -5.68 9.64
C LEU A 295 -16.03 -7.00 9.79
N SER A 296 -16.60 -7.52 8.71
CA SER A 296 -17.28 -8.81 8.73
C SER A 296 -16.33 -9.94 9.13
N ASN A 297 -15.14 -10.00 8.51
CA ASN A 297 -14.15 -11.03 8.79
C ASN A 297 -13.69 -10.98 10.25
N ILE A 298 -13.43 -9.78 10.79
CA ILE A 298 -12.97 -9.65 12.17
C ILE A 298 -14.07 -9.95 13.18
N LYS A 299 -15.34 -9.62 12.87
CA LYS A 299 -16.49 -10.01 13.71
C LYS A 299 -16.59 -11.54 13.80
N GLU A 300 -16.38 -12.27 12.70
CA GLU A 300 -16.33 -13.74 12.72
C GLU A 300 -15.16 -14.27 13.54
N TYR A 301 -13.95 -13.71 13.38
CA TYR A 301 -12.81 -14.09 14.21
C TYR A 301 -13.05 -13.82 15.71
N PHE A 302 -13.68 -12.68 16.04
CA PHE A 302 -14.00 -12.31 17.41
C PHE A 302 -15.01 -13.27 18.06
N LYS A 303 -16.00 -13.78 17.30
CA LYS A 303 -16.95 -14.80 17.80
C LYS A 303 -16.24 -16.07 18.23
N VAL A 304 -15.22 -16.50 17.49
CA VAL A 304 -14.47 -17.73 17.80
C VAL A 304 -13.37 -17.46 18.84
N TYR A 305 -12.78 -16.27 18.82
CA TYR A 305 -11.66 -15.86 19.69
C TYR A 305 -11.88 -14.44 20.24
N PRO A 306 -12.64 -14.29 21.33
CA PRO A 306 -12.83 -12.99 21.96
C PRO A 306 -11.52 -12.48 22.56
N SER A 307 -10.91 -11.48 21.94
CA SER A 307 -9.65 -10.86 22.36
C SER A 307 -9.75 -9.34 22.32
N CYS A 308 -8.92 -8.64 23.12
CA CYS A 308 -8.93 -7.18 23.11
C CYS A 308 -8.34 -6.61 21.81
N LEU A 309 -7.43 -7.34 21.16
CA LEU A 309 -6.91 -6.98 19.84
C LEU A 309 -8.01 -7.05 18.77
N MET A 310 -8.78 -8.15 18.74
CA MET A 310 -9.89 -8.32 17.80
C MET A 310 -11.01 -7.30 18.04
N ALA A 311 -11.35 -7.00 19.30
CA ALA A 311 -12.30 -5.95 19.63
C ALA A 311 -11.83 -4.57 19.12
N ALA A 312 -10.54 -4.25 19.27
CA ALA A 312 -10.01 -2.98 18.78
C ALA A 312 -9.96 -2.90 17.24
N GLU A 313 -9.81 -4.02 16.53
CA GLU A 313 -9.95 -4.08 15.07
C GLU A 313 -11.41 -3.86 14.63
N VAL A 314 -12.39 -4.41 15.37
CA VAL A 314 -13.82 -4.10 15.16
C VAL A 314 -14.04 -2.60 15.31
N ASP A 315 -13.52 -1.97 16.37
CA ASP A 315 -13.63 -0.54 16.60
C ASP A 315 -12.99 0.27 15.46
N LEU A 316 -11.80 -0.15 14.98
CA LEU A 316 -11.09 0.51 13.89
C LEU A 316 -11.92 0.53 12.61
N TYR A 317 -12.39 -0.62 12.13
CA TYR A 317 -13.13 -0.67 10.86
C TYR A 317 -14.50 -0.01 10.98
N THR A 318 -15.15 -0.11 12.14
CA THR A 318 -16.38 0.63 12.42
C THR A 318 -16.14 2.15 12.35
N GLY A 319 -15.06 2.64 12.96
CA GLY A 319 -14.68 4.04 12.91
C GLY A 319 -14.37 4.55 11.49
N ILE A 320 -13.65 3.77 10.69
CA ILE A 320 -13.37 4.10 9.28
C ILE A 320 -14.67 4.19 8.48
N LEU A 321 -15.59 3.25 8.65
CA LEU A 321 -16.88 3.24 7.96
C LEU A 321 -17.75 4.42 8.39
N ASN A 322 -17.77 4.76 9.68
CA ASN A 322 -18.51 5.93 10.19
C ASN A 322 -18.01 7.25 9.59
N ILE A 323 -16.69 7.43 9.50
CA ILE A 323 -16.11 8.60 8.84
C ILE A 323 -16.43 8.62 7.34
N THR A 324 -16.43 7.46 6.69
CA THR A 324 -16.80 7.35 5.27
C THR A 324 -18.27 7.71 5.04
N ASN A 325 -19.16 7.28 5.95
CA ASN A 325 -20.58 7.62 5.96
C ASN A 325 -20.80 9.14 6.07
N GLU A 326 -20.07 9.82 6.96
CA GLU A 326 -20.12 11.27 7.13
C GLU A 326 -19.73 12.00 5.82
N ARG A 327 -18.67 11.56 5.15
CA ARG A 327 -18.26 12.15 3.86
C ARG A 327 -19.29 11.94 2.76
N LEU A 328 -19.89 10.75 2.68
CA LEU A 328 -20.96 10.48 1.72
C LEU A 328 -22.18 11.39 1.97
N LYS A 329 -22.54 11.62 3.24
CA LYS A 329 -23.62 12.55 3.62
C LYS A 329 -23.32 13.98 3.17
N VAL A 330 -22.08 14.45 3.34
CA VAL A 330 -21.63 15.77 2.84
C VAL A 330 -21.74 15.89 1.33
N ILE A 331 -21.35 14.86 0.57
CA ILE A 331 -21.46 14.85 -0.90
C ILE A 331 -22.93 14.93 -1.33
N ILE A 332 -23.81 14.18 -0.68
CA ILE A 332 -25.25 14.16 -1.00
C ILE A 332 -25.88 15.50 -0.67
N GLU A 333 -25.60 16.06 0.51
CA GLU A 333 -26.06 17.39 0.91
C GLU A 333 -25.65 18.45 -0.13
N HIS A 334 -24.41 18.41 -0.62
CA HIS A 334 -23.95 19.29 -1.69
C HIS A 334 -24.74 19.10 -2.98
N CYS A 335 -25.01 17.84 -3.36
CA CYS A 335 -25.80 17.55 -4.56
C CYS A 335 -27.24 18.05 -4.43
N ASP A 336 -27.89 17.82 -3.29
CA ASP A 336 -29.26 18.23 -3.02
C ASP A 336 -29.39 19.76 -3.02
N ASN A 337 -28.48 20.46 -2.34
CA ASN A 337 -28.47 21.92 -2.27
C ASN A 337 -28.32 22.60 -3.65
N ASN A 338 -27.69 21.92 -4.60
CA ASN A 338 -27.38 22.47 -5.93
C ASN A 338 -28.15 21.76 -7.07
N ASN A 339 -29.11 20.89 -6.76
CA ASN A 339 -29.87 20.09 -7.73
C ASN A 339 -28.98 19.29 -8.71
N LEU A 340 -27.88 18.72 -8.22
CA LEU A 340 -26.93 17.94 -9.01
C LEU A 340 -27.30 16.45 -9.00
N THR A 341 -27.13 15.79 -10.14
CA THR A 341 -27.45 14.36 -10.32
C THR A 341 -26.27 13.57 -10.87
N PRO A 342 -25.18 13.42 -10.10
CA PRO A 342 -24.04 12.61 -10.53
C PRO A 342 -24.47 11.14 -10.69
N GLU A 343 -23.90 10.46 -11.68
CA GLU A 343 -24.19 9.07 -12.04
C GLU A 343 -24.18 8.13 -10.82
N LEU A 344 -23.26 8.34 -9.88
CA LEU A 344 -23.07 7.47 -8.72
C LEU A 344 -23.91 7.87 -7.49
N LEU A 345 -24.81 8.86 -7.58
CA LEU A 345 -25.57 9.37 -6.44
C LEU A 345 -26.42 8.28 -5.75
N THR A 346 -27.15 7.48 -6.53
CA THR A 346 -27.97 6.38 -5.99
C THR A 346 -27.12 5.32 -5.30
N VAL A 347 -25.90 5.09 -5.79
CA VAL A 347 -24.95 4.17 -5.15
C VAL A 347 -24.47 4.75 -3.83
N ALA A 348 -24.15 6.04 -3.77
CA ALA A 348 -23.77 6.73 -2.52
C ALA A 348 -24.86 6.60 -1.44
N LEU A 349 -26.12 6.87 -1.78
CA LEU A 349 -27.28 6.69 -0.89
C LEU A 349 -27.39 5.24 -0.39
N SER A 350 -27.22 4.27 -1.29
CA SER A 350 -27.26 2.85 -0.93
C SER A 350 -26.13 2.47 0.04
N MET A 351 -24.94 3.05 -0.11
CA MET A 351 -23.80 2.82 0.77
C MET A 351 -24.02 3.40 2.17
N ILE A 352 -24.63 4.58 2.30
CA ILE A 352 -25.00 5.15 3.60
C ILE A 352 -25.94 4.20 4.33
N ASN A 353 -27.01 3.77 3.67
CA ASN A 353 -27.96 2.82 4.26
C ASN A 353 -27.26 1.51 4.64
N TYR A 354 -26.37 1.00 3.80
CA TYR A 354 -25.60 -0.20 4.13
C TYR A 354 -24.75 -0.01 5.39
N ILE A 355 -24.00 1.10 5.52
CA ILE A 355 -23.16 1.37 6.69
C ILE A 355 -24.00 1.52 7.96
N ASP A 356 -25.12 2.24 7.89
CA ASP A 356 -26.02 2.47 9.03
C ASP A 356 -26.66 1.15 9.55
N ASN A 357 -26.54 0.04 8.80
CA ASN A 357 -27.06 -1.29 9.16
C ASN A 357 -25.97 -2.36 9.44
N LEU A 358 -24.67 -2.00 9.48
CA LEU A 358 -23.55 -2.90 9.80
C LEU A 358 -23.33 -3.10 11.30
#